data_AF-A0A416ZIX8-F1
#
_entry.id   AF-A0A416ZIX8-F1
#
_cell.length_a   1.000
_cell.length_b   1.000
_cell.length_c   1.000
_cell.angle_alpha   90.00
_cell.angle_beta   90.00
_cell.angle_gamma   90.00
#
_symmetry.space_group_name_H-M   'P 1'
#
loop_
_entity.id
_entity.type
_entity.pdbx_description
1 polymer ?
#
loop_
_entity_poly.entity_id
_entity_poly.type
_entity_poly.pdbx_seq_one_letter_code
_entity_poly.pdbx_strand_id
1 'polypeptide(L)'
;MDMKTVGIVVMVVALAFTIYMEVQKRATFAKLEAYLREGDLENYLKVLDRPLTNVLYPKYNVLFMRLNALLAMDDAEKTAAVIREMGSLKMNDEQRIALAVKAFTFYVEIEDELHAREVLEYLEANGDESMAKANRRTYDIFLKGSHAYINEMESALSDASGVEEALLCQMLAIQYDNKGDKDRSASYRERAERSLDAAVSK
;
A
#
# COMPACT_ATOMS: atom_id res chain seq x y z
N MET A 1 -14.13 32.18 -42.22
CA MET A 1 -14.84 32.23 -40.93
C MET A 1 -14.36 33.47 -40.19
N ASP A 2 -15.28 34.23 -39.61
CA ASP A 2 -14.92 35.36 -38.74
C ASP A 2 -14.16 34.85 -37.50
N MET A 3 -13.23 35.66 -36.97
CA MET A 3 -12.42 35.32 -35.81
C MET A 3 -13.30 34.94 -34.60
N LYS A 4 -14.46 35.58 -34.47
CA LYS A 4 -15.45 35.25 -33.42
C LYS A 4 -16.04 33.85 -33.61
N THR A 5 -16.35 33.46 -34.84
CA THR A 5 -16.87 32.12 -35.14
C THR A 5 -15.81 31.05 -34.85
N VAL A 6 -14.56 31.28 -35.24
CA VAL A 6 -13.44 30.35 -34.93
C VAL A 6 -13.26 30.23 -33.42
N GLY A 7 -13.28 31.34 -32.69
CA GLY A 7 -13.16 31.35 -31.23
C GLY A 7 -14.28 30.56 -30.53
N ILE A 8 -15.53 30.73 -30.97
CA ILE A 8 -16.68 29.98 -30.44
C ILE A 8 -16.53 28.48 -30.72
N VAL A 9 -16.13 28.10 -31.93
CA VAL A 9 -15.94 26.68 -32.30
C VAL A 9 -14.84 26.04 -31.44
N VAL A 10 -13.70 26.71 -31.27
CA VAL A 10 -12.60 26.21 -30.43
C VAL A 10 -13.04 26.05 -28.98
N MET A 11 -13.77 27.02 -28.43
CA MET A 11 -14.30 26.95 -27.06
C MET A 11 -15.28 25.78 -26.87
N VAL A 12 -16.20 25.56 -27.80
CA VAL A 12 -17.15 24.44 -27.75
C VAL A 12 -16.41 23.10 -27.82
N VAL A 13 -15.40 22.99 -28.70
CA VAL A 13 -14.59 21.77 -28.80
C VAL A 13 -13.78 21.53 -27.53
N ALA A 14 -13.17 22.56 -26.94
CA ALA A 14 -12.43 22.44 -25.68
C ALA A 14 -13.33 22.00 -24.51
N LEU A 15 -14.56 22.54 -24.44
CA LEU A 15 -15.55 22.13 -23.45
C LEU A 15 -15.98 20.67 -23.66
N ALA A 16 -16.32 20.28 -24.89
CA ALA A 16 -16.68 18.91 -25.22
C ALA A 16 -15.53 17.92 -24.91
N PHE A 17 -14.29 18.30 -25.21
CA PHE A 17 -13.11 17.51 -24.89
C PHE A 17 -12.93 17.36 -23.37
N THR A 18 -13.14 18.42 -22.60
CA THR A 18 -13.04 18.39 -21.13
C THR A 18 -14.09 17.44 -20.53
N ILE A 19 -15.33 17.53 -21.01
CA ILE A 19 -16.42 16.63 -20.61
C ILE A 19 -16.08 15.18 -20.97
N TYR A 20 -15.58 14.95 -22.18
CA TYR A 20 -15.15 13.61 -22.62
C TYR A 20 -14.06 13.04 -21.72
N MET A 21 -13.04 13.82 -21.38
CA MET A 21 -11.95 13.39 -20.49
C MET A 21 -12.46 13.04 -19.09
N GLU A 22 -13.36 13.84 -18.52
CA GLU A 22 -13.96 13.58 -17.22
C GLU A 22 -14.79 12.28 -17.22
N VAL A 23 -15.55 12.03 -18.29
CA VAL A 23 -16.30 10.78 -18.47
C VAL A 23 -15.36 9.58 -18.57
N GLN A 24 -14.29 9.68 -19.37
CA GLN A 24 -13.30 8.60 -19.50
C GLN A 24 -12.57 8.32 -18.19
N LYS A 25 -12.25 9.36 -17.42
CA LYS A 25 -11.63 9.23 -16.09
C LYS A 25 -12.54 8.43 -15.15
N ARG A 26 -13.82 8.80 -15.06
CA ARG A 26 -14.80 8.09 -14.21
C ARG A 26 -15.02 6.65 -14.66
N ALA A 27 -15.15 6.41 -15.97
CA ALA A 27 -15.33 5.08 -16.51
C ALA A 27 -14.09 4.18 -16.30
N THR A 28 -12.89 4.75 -16.42
CA THR A 28 -11.63 4.02 -16.17
C THR A 28 -11.51 3.68 -14.70
N PHE A 29 -11.81 4.63 -13.81
CA PHE A 29 -11.81 4.39 -12.37
C PHE A 29 -12.80 3.30 -11.95
N ALA A 30 -14.03 3.36 -12.45
CA ALA A 30 -15.05 2.34 -12.16
C ALA A 30 -14.62 0.93 -12.62
N LYS A 31 -13.88 0.82 -13.74
CA LYS A 31 -13.32 -0.46 -14.20
C LYS A 31 -12.21 -0.96 -13.27
N LEU A 32 -11.31 -0.07 -12.85
CA LEU A 32 -10.24 -0.41 -11.90
C LEU A 32 -10.83 -0.89 -10.56
N GLU A 33 -11.86 -0.21 -10.05
CA GLU A 33 -12.56 -0.66 -8.84
C GLU A 33 -13.27 -2.00 -9.01
N ALA A 34 -13.89 -2.24 -10.17
CA ALA A 34 -14.54 -3.52 -10.46
C ALA A 34 -13.54 -4.67 -10.44
N TYR A 35 -12.40 -4.52 -11.14
CA TYR A 35 -11.34 -5.53 -11.12
C TYR A 35 -10.76 -5.75 -9.74
N LEU A 36 -10.57 -4.68 -8.94
CA LEU A 36 -10.09 -4.80 -7.57
C LEU A 36 -11.08 -5.58 -6.69
N ARG A 37 -12.39 -5.32 -6.84
CA ARG A 37 -13.45 -6.04 -6.11
C ARG A 37 -13.52 -7.52 -6.49
N GLU A 38 -13.27 -7.83 -7.76
CA GLU A 38 -13.26 -9.20 -8.29
C GLU A 38 -11.93 -9.94 -8.02
N GLY A 39 -10.91 -9.25 -7.50
CA GLY A 39 -9.56 -9.79 -7.31
C GLY A 39 -8.80 -10.02 -8.62
N ASP A 40 -9.30 -9.49 -9.75
CA ASP A 40 -8.70 -9.64 -11.08
C ASP A 40 -7.59 -8.61 -11.31
N LEU A 41 -6.48 -8.82 -10.59
CA LEU A 41 -5.33 -7.92 -10.62
C LEU A 41 -4.61 -7.94 -11.97
N GLU A 42 -4.74 -9.02 -12.76
CA GLU A 42 -4.18 -9.06 -14.12
C GLU A 42 -4.88 -8.07 -15.06
N ASN A 43 -6.21 -8.07 -15.12
CA ASN A 43 -6.92 -7.13 -15.98
C ASN A 43 -6.89 -5.70 -15.41
N TYR A 44 -6.77 -5.55 -14.10
CA TYR A 44 -6.45 -4.26 -13.46
C TYR A 44 -5.15 -3.67 -14.04
N LEU A 45 -4.06 -4.44 -14.06
CA LEU A 45 -2.78 -4.01 -14.62
C LEU A 45 -2.89 -3.67 -16.13
N LYS A 46 -3.62 -4.48 -16.91
CA LYS A 46 -3.87 -4.19 -18.34
C LYS A 46 -4.60 -2.87 -18.57
N VAL A 47 -5.47 -2.43 -17.65
CA VAL A 47 -6.10 -1.10 -17.73
C VAL A 47 -5.07 -0.01 -17.45
N LEU A 48 -4.18 -0.20 -16.48
CA LEU A 48 -3.10 0.74 -16.19
C LEU A 48 -2.07 0.88 -17.33
N ASP A 49 -1.84 -0.18 -18.10
CA ASP A 49 -0.95 -0.16 -19.26
C ASP A 49 -1.49 0.63 -20.47
N ARG A 50 -2.77 1.02 -20.45
CA ARG A 50 -3.38 1.76 -21.59
C ARG A 50 -2.79 3.16 -21.68
N PRO A 51 -2.42 3.63 -22.89
CA PRO A 51 -1.94 5.00 -23.09
C PRO A 51 -2.89 6.07 -22.56
N LEU A 52 -4.21 5.84 -22.70
CA LEU A 52 -5.24 6.74 -22.19
C LEU A 52 -5.15 6.92 -20.67
N THR A 53 -4.82 5.88 -19.91
CA THR A 53 -4.70 5.96 -18.44
C THR A 53 -3.57 6.90 -18.04
N ASN A 54 -2.44 6.88 -18.75
CA ASN A 54 -1.32 7.81 -18.54
C ASN A 54 -1.65 9.26 -18.91
N VAL A 55 -2.68 9.49 -19.74
CA VAL A 55 -3.19 10.84 -20.04
C VAL A 55 -4.19 11.28 -18.97
N LEU A 56 -5.03 10.36 -18.46
CA LEU A 56 -6.09 10.66 -17.50
C LEU A 56 -5.56 10.89 -16.08
N TYR A 57 -4.44 10.28 -15.72
CA TYR A 57 -3.88 10.33 -14.36
C TYR A 57 -2.41 10.74 -14.36
N PRO A 58 -1.95 11.48 -13.35
CA PRO A 58 -0.53 11.72 -13.14
C PRO A 58 0.25 10.41 -13.04
N LYS A 59 1.49 10.40 -13.53
CA LYS A 59 2.36 9.21 -13.52
C LYS A 59 2.51 8.59 -12.13
N TYR A 60 2.64 9.41 -11.09
CA TYR A 60 2.67 8.94 -9.69
C TYR A 60 1.44 8.10 -9.35
N ASN A 61 0.23 8.56 -9.68
CA ASN A 61 -1.01 7.85 -9.35
C ASN A 61 -1.09 6.50 -10.06
N VAL A 62 -0.68 6.43 -11.33
CA VAL A 62 -0.67 5.19 -12.10
C VAL A 62 0.31 4.18 -11.50
N LEU A 63 1.52 4.62 -11.16
CA LEU A 63 2.52 3.75 -10.54
C LEU A 63 2.13 3.34 -9.12
N PHE A 64 1.50 4.22 -8.33
CA PHE A 64 1.03 3.88 -6.98
C PHE A 64 -0.10 2.84 -7.02
N MET A 65 -1.04 2.98 -7.97
CA MET A 65 -2.06 1.96 -8.24
C MET A 65 -1.43 0.62 -8.65
N ARG A 66 -0.43 0.67 -9.54
CA ARG A 66 0.32 -0.52 -9.95
C ARG A 66 1.05 -1.17 -8.78
N LEU A 67 1.71 -0.37 -7.94
CA LEU A 67 2.42 -0.84 -6.75
C LEU A 67 1.48 -1.61 -5.82
N ASN A 68 0.30 -1.04 -5.52
CA ASN A 68 -0.68 -1.72 -4.67
C ASN A 68 -1.17 -3.04 -5.27
N ALA A 69 -1.39 -3.10 -6.59
CA ALA A 69 -1.77 -4.35 -7.24
C ALA A 69 -0.64 -5.39 -7.20
N LEU A 70 0.61 -5.00 -7.47
CA LEU A 70 1.75 -5.92 -7.45
C LEU A 70 2.07 -6.44 -6.04
N LEU A 71 1.91 -5.61 -5.01
CA LEU A 71 1.99 -6.04 -3.61
C LEU A 71 0.93 -7.10 -3.30
N ALA A 72 -0.31 -6.88 -3.74
CA ALA A 72 -1.38 -7.86 -3.54
C ALA A 72 -1.21 -9.16 -4.36
N MET A 73 -0.42 -9.13 -5.44
CA MET A 73 -0.06 -10.30 -6.23
C MET A 73 1.19 -11.04 -5.70
N ASP A 74 1.87 -10.50 -4.68
CA ASP A 74 3.15 -11.02 -4.16
C ASP A 74 4.23 -11.17 -5.26
N ASP A 75 4.25 -10.24 -6.24
CA ASP A 75 5.26 -10.22 -7.30
C ASP A 75 6.44 -9.35 -6.87
N ALA A 76 7.40 -9.94 -6.14
CA ALA A 76 8.51 -9.21 -5.54
C ALA A 76 9.42 -8.49 -6.56
N GLU A 77 9.70 -9.13 -7.70
CA GLU A 77 10.57 -8.56 -8.73
C GLU A 77 9.94 -7.30 -9.34
N LYS A 78 8.66 -7.39 -9.76
CA LYS A 78 7.96 -6.24 -10.34
C LYS A 78 7.68 -5.16 -9.30
N THR A 79 7.38 -5.54 -8.06
CA THR A 79 7.18 -4.60 -6.95
C THR A 79 8.44 -3.76 -6.72
N ALA A 80 9.60 -4.40 -6.60
CA ALA A 80 10.87 -3.71 -6.45
C ALA A 80 11.19 -2.79 -7.64
N ALA A 81 10.87 -3.22 -8.87
CA ALA A 81 11.04 -2.39 -10.06
C ALA A 81 10.17 -1.13 -10.03
N VAL A 82 8.90 -1.24 -9.63
CA VAL A 82 7.99 -0.08 -9.52
C VAL A 82 8.41 0.86 -8.40
N ILE A 83 8.86 0.36 -7.24
CA ILE A 83 9.39 1.19 -6.16
C ILE A 83 10.58 2.02 -6.65
N ARG A 84 11.54 1.41 -7.37
CA ARG A 84 12.68 2.13 -7.97
C ARG A 84 12.23 3.18 -8.99
N GLU A 85 11.28 2.84 -9.86
CA GLU A 85 10.74 3.80 -10.83
C GLU A 85 10.09 5.00 -10.12
N MET A 86 9.26 4.74 -9.11
CA MET A 86 8.62 5.80 -8.33
C MET A 86 9.63 6.67 -7.59
N GLY A 87 10.72 6.08 -7.07
CA GLY A 87 11.81 6.82 -6.42
C GLY A 87 12.48 7.87 -7.31
N SER A 88 12.42 7.70 -8.64
CA SER A 88 12.94 8.69 -9.60
C SER A 88 12.00 9.88 -9.86
N LEU A 89 10.76 9.82 -9.38
CA LEU A 89 9.77 10.88 -9.60
C LEU A 89 9.99 12.06 -8.65
N LYS A 90 9.66 13.26 -9.15
CA LYS A 90 9.49 14.43 -8.29
C LYS A 90 8.18 14.28 -7.50
N MET A 91 8.29 13.83 -6.27
CA MET A 91 7.19 13.66 -5.33
C MET A 91 7.17 14.77 -4.29
N ASN A 92 5.98 15.14 -3.83
CA ASN A 92 5.79 15.94 -2.61
C ASN A 92 6.01 15.04 -1.36
N ASP A 93 6.05 15.65 -0.18
CA ASP A 93 6.39 14.93 1.06
C ASP A 93 5.37 13.83 1.38
N GLU A 94 4.08 14.10 1.20
CA GLU A 94 3.00 13.12 1.42
C GLU A 94 3.15 11.89 0.51
N GLN A 95 3.45 12.10 -0.78
CA GLN A 95 3.70 11.04 -1.75
C GLN A 95 4.95 10.22 -1.42
N ARG A 96 6.01 10.89 -0.95
CA ARG A 96 7.26 10.21 -0.53
C ARG A 96 7.03 9.34 0.70
N ILE A 97 6.32 9.86 1.69
CA ILE A 97 5.96 9.10 2.90
C ILE A 97 5.08 7.92 2.53
N ALA A 98 4.05 8.11 1.70
CA ALA A 98 3.17 7.02 1.26
C ALA A 98 3.93 5.90 0.52
N LEU A 99 4.86 6.26 -0.36
CA LEU A 99 5.75 5.29 -1.02
C LEU A 99 6.67 4.59 0.01
N ALA A 100 7.28 5.35 0.92
CA ALA A 100 8.19 4.81 1.92
C ALA A 100 7.50 3.80 2.84
N VAL A 101 6.27 4.06 3.27
CA VAL A 101 5.50 3.07 4.06
C VAL A 101 5.28 1.77 3.28
N LYS A 102 4.85 1.85 2.01
CA LYS A 102 4.64 0.67 1.16
C LYS A 102 5.94 -0.09 0.89
N ALA A 103 7.02 0.64 0.62
CA ALA A 103 8.34 0.06 0.39
C ALA A 103 8.89 -0.61 1.66
N PHE A 104 8.71 0.00 2.83
CA PHE A 104 9.10 -0.58 4.11
C PHE A 104 8.39 -1.92 4.35
N THR A 105 7.05 -1.95 4.22
CA THR A 105 6.28 -3.19 4.37
C THR A 105 6.78 -4.28 3.41
N PHE A 106 7.02 -3.92 2.14
CA PHE A 106 7.56 -4.83 1.15
C PHE A 106 8.93 -5.39 1.53
N TYR A 107 9.88 -4.55 1.90
CA TYR A 107 11.23 -4.99 2.26
C TYR A 107 11.26 -5.83 3.54
N VAL A 108 10.37 -5.57 4.49
CA VAL A 108 10.19 -6.44 5.66
C VAL A 108 9.69 -7.82 5.25
N GLU A 109 8.69 -7.87 4.36
CA GLU A 109 8.07 -9.12 3.89
C GLU A 109 9.07 -10.03 3.15
N ILE A 110 9.93 -9.45 2.32
CA ILE A 110 10.98 -10.21 1.61
C ILE A 110 12.29 -10.36 2.40
N GLU A 111 12.29 -9.98 3.69
CA GLU A 111 13.45 -10.02 4.59
C GLU A 111 14.70 -9.25 4.08
N ASP A 112 14.50 -8.21 3.26
CA ASP A 112 15.56 -7.34 2.77
C ASP A 112 15.92 -6.27 3.84
N GLU A 113 16.71 -6.70 4.81
CA GLU A 113 17.08 -5.88 5.97
C GLU A 113 17.75 -4.56 5.58
N LEU A 114 18.61 -4.57 4.56
CA LEU A 114 19.38 -3.39 4.16
C LEU A 114 18.44 -2.28 3.71
N HIS A 115 17.54 -2.57 2.76
CA HIS A 115 16.61 -1.58 2.24
C HIS A 115 15.50 -1.25 3.26
N ALA A 116 15.03 -2.23 4.04
CA ALA A 116 14.08 -1.96 5.12
C ALA A 116 14.64 -0.95 6.13
N ARG A 117 15.92 -1.07 6.51
CA ARG A 117 16.59 -0.14 7.41
C ARG A 117 16.68 1.27 6.82
N GLU A 118 17.12 1.40 5.57
CA GLU A 118 17.24 2.70 4.90
C GLU A 118 15.89 3.43 4.82
N VAL A 119 14.83 2.70 4.47
CA VAL A 119 13.47 3.28 4.41
C VAL A 119 12.95 3.63 5.80
N LEU A 120 13.25 2.82 6.82
CA LEU A 120 12.88 3.11 8.21
C LEU A 120 13.55 4.38 8.73
N GLU A 121 14.85 4.55 8.50
CA GLU A 121 15.59 5.77 8.88
C GLU A 121 14.95 7.02 8.24
N TYR A 122 14.52 6.92 6.98
CA TYR A 122 13.78 7.99 6.32
C TYR A 122 12.43 8.27 7.01
N LEU A 123 11.64 7.23 7.33
CA LEU A 123 10.34 7.36 7.99
C LEU A 123 10.47 7.95 9.40
N GLU A 124 11.52 7.63 10.14
CA GLU A 124 11.77 8.21 11.46
C GLU A 124 12.17 9.68 11.41
N ALA A 125 12.90 10.08 10.35
CA ALA A 125 13.32 11.46 10.18
C ALA A 125 12.22 12.38 9.62
N ASN A 126 11.24 11.83 8.88
CA ASN A 126 10.28 12.63 8.11
C ASN A 126 8.80 12.30 8.39
N GLY A 127 8.50 11.15 8.98
CA GLY A 127 7.15 10.73 9.33
C GLY A 127 6.69 11.27 10.68
N ASP A 128 5.43 11.01 11.04
CA ASP A 128 4.95 11.27 12.39
C ASP A 128 5.51 10.24 13.39
N GLU A 129 5.60 10.66 14.66
CA GLU A 129 6.22 9.85 15.72
C GLU A 129 5.51 8.50 15.95
N SER A 130 4.18 8.46 15.79
CA SER A 130 3.40 7.24 16.00
C SER A 130 3.68 6.21 14.92
N MET A 131 3.64 6.65 13.65
CA MET A 131 4.01 5.83 12.50
C MET A 131 5.47 5.36 12.59
N ALA A 132 6.41 6.25 12.94
CA ALA A 132 7.81 5.90 13.11
C ALA A 132 8.00 4.79 14.16
N LYS A 133 7.36 4.90 15.32
CA LYS A 133 7.38 3.87 16.37
C LYS A 133 6.78 2.54 15.90
N ALA A 134 5.67 2.57 15.16
CA ALA A 134 5.02 1.37 14.64
C ALA A 134 5.91 0.64 13.61
N ASN A 135 6.55 1.37 12.70
CA ASN A 135 7.47 0.79 11.72
C ASN A 135 8.75 0.28 12.39
N ARG A 136 9.31 1.00 13.38
CA ARG A 136 10.45 0.52 14.18
C ARG A 136 10.14 -0.79 14.89
N ARG A 137 8.98 -0.88 15.55
CA ARG A 137 8.53 -2.12 16.20
C ARG A 137 8.45 -3.27 15.19
N THR A 138 7.87 -3.02 14.02
CA THR A 138 7.76 -4.03 12.95
C THR A 138 9.14 -4.51 12.51
N TYR A 139 10.07 -3.59 12.26
CA TYR A 139 11.46 -3.92 11.90
C TYR A 139 12.15 -4.75 12.99
N ASP A 140 12.03 -4.34 14.25
CA ASP A 140 12.69 -5.02 15.36
C ASP A 140 12.14 -6.44 15.55
N ILE A 141 10.83 -6.65 15.41
CA ILE A 141 10.19 -7.97 15.55
C ILE A 141 10.55 -8.89 14.39
N PHE A 142 10.33 -8.44 13.15
CA PHE A 142 10.42 -9.31 11.96
C PHE A 142 11.86 -9.53 11.49
N LEU A 143 12.70 -8.49 11.54
CA LEU A 143 14.06 -8.56 10.96
C LEU A 143 15.15 -8.69 12.01
N LYS A 144 14.92 -8.22 13.24
CA LYS A 144 15.90 -8.32 14.34
C LYS A 144 15.60 -9.41 15.36
N GLY A 145 14.53 -10.17 15.18
CA GLY A 145 14.17 -11.25 16.09
C GLY A 145 13.82 -10.74 17.50
N SER A 146 13.37 -9.49 17.63
CA SER A 146 13.01 -8.93 18.93
C SER A 146 11.75 -9.58 19.48
N HIS A 147 11.70 -9.67 20.80
CA HIS A 147 10.53 -10.09 21.58
C HIS A 147 10.24 -9.11 22.73
N ALA A 148 10.75 -7.87 22.62
CA ALA A 148 10.72 -6.87 23.69
C ALA A 148 9.33 -6.23 23.89
N TYR A 149 8.41 -6.39 22.93
CA TYR A 149 7.11 -5.70 22.91
C TYR A 149 5.95 -6.57 23.40
N ILE A 150 6.20 -7.82 23.81
CA ILE A 150 5.15 -8.78 24.21
C ILE A 150 4.21 -8.16 25.25
N ASN A 151 4.74 -7.63 26.36
CA ASN A 151 3.90 -7.10 27.44
C ASN A 151 3.03 -5.92 26.99
N GLU A 152 3.61 -5.00 26.21
CA GLU A 152 2.89 -3.84 25.67
C GLU A 152 1.76 -4.29 24.74
N MET A 153 2.05 -5.23 23.85
CA MET A 153 1.09 -5.71 22.85
C MET A 153 0.00 -6.58 23.45
N GLU A 154 0.31 -7.41 24.45
CA GLU A 154 -0.71 -8.17 25.20
C GLU A 154 -1.65 -7.23 25.96
N SER A 155 -1.13 -6.12 26.51
CA SER A 155 -1.97 -5.10 27.13
C SER A 155 -2.85 -4.38 26.11
N ALA A 156 -2.35 -4.07 24.91
CA ALA A 156 -3.16 -3.46 23.85
C ALA A 156 -4.23 -4.42 23.30
N LEU A 157 -3.95 -5.73 23.33
CA LEU A 157 -4.82 -6.77 22.80
C LEU A 157 -6.13 -6.92 23.58
N SER A 158 -6.22 -6.45 24.84
CA SER A 158 -7.47 -6.53 25.62
C SER A 158 -8.59 -5.68 25.04
N ASP A 159 -8.23 -4.60 24.36
CA ASP A 159 -9.15 -3.58 23.87
C ASP A 159 -9.33 -3.67 22.34
N ALA A 160 -8.47 -4.45 21.66
CA ALA A 160 -8.49 -4.62 20.21
C ALA A 160 -9.56 -5.62 19.75
N SER A 161 -10.12 -5.39 18.56
CA SER A 161 -11.06 -6.33 17.93
C SER A 161 -10.93 -6.32 16.40
N GLY A 162 -11.38 -7.40 15.76
CA GLY A 162 -11.37 -7.51 14.29
C GLY A 162 -9.96 -7.51 13.72
N VAL A 163 -9.70 -6.67 12.71
CA VAL A 163 -8.41 -6.61 12.01
C VAL A 163 -7.27 -6.17 12.93
N GLU A 164 -7.53 -5.23 13.85
CA GLU A 164 -6.50 -4.78 14.80
C GLU A 164 -6.05 -5.90 15.72
N GLU A 165 -7.01 -6.69 16.24
CA GLU A 165 -6.71 -7.87 17.05
C GLU A 165 -5.91 -8.91 16.26
N ALA A 166 -6.27 -9.15 15.00
CA ALA A 166 -5.56 -10.09 14.13
C ALA A 166 -4.09 -9.68 13.92
N LEU A 167 -3.84 -8.40 13.64
CA LEU A 167 -2.48 -7.86 13.46
C LEU A 167 -1.65 -7.95 14.74
N LEU A 168 -2.22 -7.56 15.90
CA LEU A 168 -1.54 -7.68 17.18
C LEU A 168 -1.19 -9.14 17.51
N CYS A 169 -2.13 -10.06 17.27
CA CYS A 169 -1.90 -11.50 17.47
C CYS A 169 -0.79 -12.02 16.55
N GLN A 170 -0.75 -11.62 15.28
CA GLN A 170 0.30 -12.05 14.35
C GLN A 170 1.69 -11.57 14.81
N MET A 171 1.80 -10.32 15.25
CA MET A 171 3.05 -9.80 15.80
C MET A 171 3.47 -10.51 17.11
N LEU A 172 2.51 -10.81 18.01
CA LEU A 172 2.78 -11.59 19.22
C LEU A 172 3.24 -13.01 18.89
N ALA A 173 2.61 -13.66 17.91
CA ALA A 173 3.03 -14.97 17.45
C ALA A 173 4.49 -15.01 17.01
N ILE A 174 4.94 -14.00 16.26
CA ILE A 174 6.33 -13.89 15.81
C ILE A 174 7.27 -13.61 16.98
N GLN A 175 6.90 -12.71 17.90
CA GLN A 175 7.72 -12.44 19.10
C GLN A 175 7.88 -13.67 20.00
N TYR A 176 6.83 -14.46 20.19
CA TYR A 176 6.92 -15.72 20.93
C TYR A 176 7.76 -16.76 20.18
N ASP A 177 7.70 -16.77 18.84
CA ASP A 177 8.57 -17.61 18.02
C ASP A 177 10.06 -17.24 18.20
N ASN A 178 10.37 -15.93 18.15
CA ASN A 178 11.69 -15.35 18.40
C ASN A 178 12.23 -15.69 19.80
N LYS A 179 11.33 -15.74 20.80
CA LYS A 179 11.64 -16.13 22.18
C LYS A 179 11.84 -17.66 22.34
N GLY A 180 11.45 -18.45 21.35
CA GLY A 180 11.51 -19.92 21.38
C GLY A 180 10.29 -20.61 22.00
N ASP A 181 9.21 -19.87 22.29
CA ASP A 181 7.96 -20.39 22.86
C ASP A 181 6.97 -20.71 21.74
N LYS A 182 7.09 -21.92 21.19
CA LYS A 182 6.29 -22.37 20.05
C LYS A 182 4.81 -22.57 20.40
N ASP A 183 4.48 -22.90 21.65
CA ASP A 183 3.11 -23.11 22.09
C ASP A 183 2.32 -21.80 22.11
N ARG A 184 2.90 -20.75 22.72
CA ARG A 184 2.31 -19.41 22.67
C ARG A 184 2.25 -18.85 21.26
N SER A 185 3.31 -19.05 20.48
CA SER A 185 3.34 -18.64 19.07
C SER A 185 2.16 -19.23 18.29
N ALA A 186 1.95 -20.54 18.37
CA ALA A 186 0.84 -21.22 17.71
C ALA A 186 -0.53 -20.72 18.19
N SER A 187 -0.70 -20.52 19.50
CA SER A 187 -1.95 -19.99 20.07
C SER A 187 -2.31 -18.61 19.52
N TYR A 188 -1.32 -17.72 19.37
CA TYR A 188 -1.55 -16.40 18.79
C TYR A 188 -1.78 -16.44 17.27
N ARG A 189 -1.14 -17.35 16.52
CA ARG A 189 -1.45 -17.55 15.09
C ARG A 189 -2.90 -17.97 14.88
N GLU A 190 -3.37 -18.96 15.65
CA GLU A 190 -4.77 -19.42 15.58
C GLU A 190 -5.76 -18.31 15.97
N ARG A 191 -5.41 -17.47 16.95
CA ARG A 191 -6.24 -16.31 17.30
C ARG A 191 -6.26 -15.27 16.17
N ALA A 192 -5.12 -15.00 15.53
CA ALA A 192 -5.02 -14.06 14.42
C ALA A 192 -5.93 -14.49 13.24
N GLU A 193 -5.87 -15.77 12.86
CA GLU A 193 -6.72 -16.34 11.80
C GLU A 193 -8.20 -16.20 12.13
N ARG A 194 -8.61 -16.59 13.34
CA ARG A 194 -10.02 -16.47 13.77
C ARG A 194 -10.53 -15.03 13.78
N SER A 195 -9.73 -14.08 14.27
CA SER A 195 -10.11 -12.67 14.31
C SER A 195 -10.19 -12.06 12.90
N LEU A 196 -9.31 -12.49 11.98
CA LEU A 196 -9.35 -12.06 10.58
C LEU A 196 -10.57 -12.62 9.85
N ASP A 197 -10.84 -13.92 9.97
CA ASP A 197 -12.01 -14.56 9.35
C ASP A 197 -13.32 -13.92 9.81
N ALA A 198 -13.43 -13.62 11.11
CA ALA A 198 -14.58 -12.95 11.69
C ALA A 198 -14.74 -11.49 11.21
N ALA A 199 -13.62 -10.83 10.86
CA ALA A 199 -13.64 -9.46 10.33
C ALA A 199 -13.99 -9.42 8.83
N VAL A 200 -13.52 -10.39 8.05
CA VAL A 200 -13.75 -10.46 6.60
C VAL A 200 -15.13 -11.03 6.26
N SER A 201 -15.72 -11.83 7.16
CA SER A 201 -17.08 -12.39 6.97
C SER A 201 -18.23 -11.43 7.30
N LYS A 202 -17.93 -10.18 7.68
CA LYS A 202 -18.92 -9.12 7.98
C LYS A 202 -19.04 -8.13 6.84
#